data_AF-A0A2D6AIG6-F1
#
_entry.id   AF-A0A2D6AIG6-F1
#
_cell.length_a   1.000
_cell.length_b   1.000
_cell.length_c   1.000
_cell.angle_alpha   90.00
_cell.angle_beta   90.00
_cell.angle_gamma   90.00
#
_symmetry.space_group_name_H-M   'P 1'
#
loop_
_entity.id
_entity.type
_entity.pdbx_description
1 polymer ?
#
loop_
_entity_poly.entity_id
_entity_poly.type
_entity_poly.pdbx_seq_one_letter_code
_entity_poly.pdbx_strand_id
1 'polypeptide(L)' 'MNKLLRSDLLSTSDICKRFGVSRQTVYRWRSEGMPTAINNCHKGGKTIRYDSEEIRDWLNSRTSNGE' A
#
# COMPACT_ATOMS: atom_id res chain seq x y z
N MET A 1 0.45 -12.79 21.27
CA MET A 1 -0.80 -12.11 20.85
C MET A 1 -1.02 -12.40 19.37
N ASN A 2 -1.91 -13.34 19.04
CA ASN A 2 -2.27 -13.63 17.65
C ASN A 2 -3.24 -12.56 17.14
N LYS A 3 -2.77 -11.65 16.29
CA LYS A 3 -3.66 -10.74 15.57
C LYS A 3 -3.92 -11.34 14.19
N LEU A 4 -5.13 -11.89 14.04
CA LEU A 4 -5.68 -12.38 12.79
C LEU A 4 -5.55 -11.28 11.73
N LEU A 5 -4.67 -11.50 10.77
CA LEU A 5 -4.38 -10.61 9.65
C LEU A 5 -5.57 -10.67 8.70
N ARG A 6 -6.55 -9.80 8.92
CA ARG A 6 -7.43 -9.40 7.82
C ARG A 6 -6.60 -8.45 6.96
N SER A 7 -6.20 -8.91 5.78
CA SER A 7 -5.68 -8.07 4.70
C SER A 7 -6.74 -7.04 4.33
N ASP A 8 -6.78 -5.94 5.07
CA ASP A 8 -7.68 -4.84 4.79
C ASP A 8 -7.19 -4.13 3.54
N LEU A 9 -7.98 -4.22 2.47
CA LEU A 9 -7.74 -3.54 1.21
C LEU A 9 -7.98 -2.03 1.37
N LEU A 10 -6.91 -1.32 1.69
CA LEU A 10 -6.89 0.10 1.98
C LEU A 10 -7.00 0.94 0.71
N SER A 11 -7.63 2.12 0.82
CA SER A 11 -7.57 3.15 -0.21
C SER A 11 -6.29 3.98 -0.10
N THR A 12 -5.97 4.81 -1.10
CA THR A 12 -4.85 5.76 -1.01
C THR A 12 -4.94 6.66 0.22
N SER A 13 -6.14 7.12 0.59
CA SER A 13 -6.33 7.98 1.76
C SER A 13 -6.07 7.22 3.07
N ASP A 14 -6.39 5.93 3.12
CA ASP A 14 -6.10 5.09 4.28
C ASP A 14 -4.60 4.81 4.41
N ILE A 15 -3.90 4.59 3.30
CA ILE A 15 -2.43 4.50 3.27
C ILE A 15 -1.79 5.79 3.79
N CYS A 16 -2.25 6.96 3.34
CA CYS A 16 -1.76 8.24 3.84
C CYS A 16 -1.89 8.35 5.36
N LYS A 17 -3.06 7.98 5.92
CA LYS A 17 -3.30 8.01 7.37
C LYS A 17 -2.46 6.97 8.10
N ARG A 18 -2.34 5.77 7.55
CA ARG A 18 -1.67 4.62 8.19
C ARG A 18 -0.16 4.83 8.31
N PHE A 19 0.46 5.40 7.28
CA PHE A 19 1.91 5.63 7.23
C PHE A 19 2.29 7.08 7.54
N GLY A 20 1.32 7.97 7.80
CA GLY A 20 1.58 9.39 8.09
C GLY A 20 2.20 10.14 6.92
N VAL A 21 1.90 9.75 5.68
CA VAL A 21 2.50 10.31 4.46
C VAL A 21 1.50 11.05 3.59
N SER A 22 2.01 11.98 2.78
CA SER A 22 1.21 12.70 1.79
C SER A 22 0.74 11.78 0.65
N ARG A 23 -0.32 12.18 -0.06
CA ARG A 23 -0.73 11.48 -1.30
C ARG A 23 0.36 11.48 -2.36
N GLN A 24 1.16 12.56 -2.44
CA GLN A 24 2.28 12.64 -3.38
C GLN A 24 3.31 11.55 -3.09
N THR A 25 3.62 11.30 -1.82
CA THR A 25 4.49 10.21 -1.39
C THR A 25 3.94 8.86 -1.84
N VAL A 26 2.64 8.61 -1.65
CA VAL A 26 2.01 7.36 -2.10
C VAL A 26 2.07 7.23 -3.62
N TYR A 27 1.81 8.29 -4.38
CA TYR A 27 1.95 8.24 -5.84
C TYR A 27 3.39 7.98 -6.28
N ARG A 28 4.36 8.58 -5.60
CA ARG A 28 5.78 8.29 -5.83
C ARG A 28 6.09 6.82 -5.58
N TRP A 29 5.64 6.27 -4.45
CA TRP A 29 5.78 4.84 -4.15
C TRP A 29 5.19 3.94 -5.23
N ARG A 30 4.04 4.31 -5.80
CA ARG A 30 3.45 3.56 -6.94
C ARG A 30 4.34 3.56 -8.17
N SER A 31 4.92 4.72 -8.53
CA SER A 31 5.91 4.79 -9.62
C SER A 31 7.18 4.01 -9.31
N GLU A 32 7.51 3.84 -8.04
CA GLU A 32 8.64 3.06 -7.55
C GLU A 32 8.34 1.54 -7.40
N GLY A 33 7.15 1.07 -7.80
CA GLY A 33 6.80 -0.35 -7.78
C GLY A 33 6.12 -0.85 -6.50
N MET A 34 5.49 0.04 -5.72
CA MET A 34 4.69 -0.31 -4.56
C MET A 34 3.59 -1.34 -4.90
N PRO A 35 3.40 -2.40 -4.08
CA PRO A 35 2.40 -3.42 -4.32
C PRO A 35 0.97 -2.86 -4.27
N THR A 36 0.12 -3.32 -5.20
CA THR A 36 -1.29 -2.93 -5.30
C THR A 36 -2.16 -4.17 -5.42
N ALA A 37 -3.16 -4.30 -4.55
CA ALA A 37 -3.82 -5.58 -4.30
C ALA A 37 -5.07 -5.85 -5.18
N ILE A 38 -5.78 -4.85 -5.72
CA ILE A 38 -6.92 -5.07 -6.64
C ILE A 38 -7.08 -3.92 -7.66
N ASN A 39 -7.46 -4.26 -8.90
CA ASN A 39 -7.81 -3.35 -10.00
C ASN A 39 -9.26 -3.49 -10.53
N ASN A 40 -10.09 -4.36 -9.95
CA ASN A 40 -11.42 -4.68 -10.47
C ASN A 40 -12.55 -3.94 -9.75
N CYS A 41 -13.04 -2.86 -10.35
CA CYS A 41 -14.37 -2.35 -10.06
C CYS A 41 -15.34 -2.94 -11.09
N HIS A 42 -16.43 -3.56 -10.64
CA HIS A 42 -17.46 -4.13 -11.51
C HIS A 42 -18.20 -3.10 -12.39
N LYS A 43 -17.91 -1.80 -12.26
CA LYS A 43 -18.43 -0.72 -13.12
C LYS A 43 -17.33 0.06 -13.85
N GLY A 44 -16.36 -0.64 -14.44
CA GLY A 44 -15.40 -0.09 -15.40
C GLY A 44 -14.30 0.83 -14.85
N GLY A 45 -14.38 1.29 -13.60
CA GLY A 45 -13.38 2.18 -13.01
C GLY A 45 -12.33 1.47 -12.17
N LYS A 46 -11.09 1.28 -12.67
CA LYS A 46 -9.99 0.64 -11.91
C LYS A 46 -9.78 1.32 -10.55
N THR A 47 -10.32 0.75 -9.47
CA THR A 47 -10.16 1.27 -8.11
C THR A 47 -8.97 0.58 -7.49
N ILE A 48 -7.86 1.31 -7.33
CA ILE A 48 -6.66 0.74 -6.75
C ILE A 48 -6.83 0.60 -5.24
N ARG A 49 -6.52 -0.60 -4.76
CA ARG A 49 -6.47 -0.95 -3.34
C ARG A 49 -5.08 -1.43 -2.96
N TYR A 50 -4.82 -1.42 -1.67
CA TYR A 50 -3.51 -1.65 -1.09
C TYR A 50 -3.60 -2.60 0.10
N ASP A 51 -2.68 -3.55 0.18
CA ASP A 51 -2.45 -4.29 1.41
C ASP A 51 -1.39 -3.55 2.25
N SER A 52 -1.73 -3.25 3.51
CA SER A 52 -0.83 -2.50 4.39
C SER A 52 0.43 -3.26 4.79
N GLU A 53 0.35 -4.59 4.85
CA GLU A 53 1.48 -5.44 5.23
C GLU A 53 2.44 -5.58 4.06
N GLU A 54 1.94 -5.80 2.84
CA GLU A 54 2.79 -5.83 1.65
C GLU A 54 3.56 -4.52 1.47
N ILE A 55 2.92 -3.37 1.72
CA ILE A 55 3.60 -2.07 1.66
C ILE A 55 4.67 -1.96 2.73
N ARG A 56 4.38 -2.40 3.96
CA ARG A 56 5.34 -2.37 5.06
C ARG A 56 6.57 -3.22 4.72
N ASP A 57 6.36 -4.42 4.21
CA ASP A 57 7.45 -5.33 3.84
C ASP A 57 8.25 -4.79 2.64
N TRP A 58 7.57 -4.17 1.68
CA TRP A 58 8.21 -3.44 0.58
C TRP A 58 9.03 -2.23 1.07
N LEU A 59 8.58 -1.49 2.07
CA LEU A 59 9.36 -0.39 2.66
C LEU A 59 10.59 -0.92 3.41
N ASN A 60 10.44 -2.00 4.16
CA ASN A 60 11.54 -2.62 4.91
C ASN A 60 12.63 -3.14 3.96
N SER A 61 12.26 -3.84 2.88
CA SER A 61 13.23 -4.39 1.92
C SER A 61 14.07 -3.32 1.21
N ARG A 62 13.53 -2.10 1.07
CA ARG A 62 14.24 -0.95 0.48
C ARG A 62 15.21 -0.30 1.45
N THR A 63 14.91 -0.36 2.75
CA THR A 63 15.76 0.22 3.79
C THR A 63 16.99 -0.66 4.04
N SER A 64 16.85 -1.99 3.95
CA SER A 64 17.94 -2.95 4.17
C SER A 64 18.99 -3.04 3.05
N ASN A 65 18.82 -2.32 1.93
CA ASN A 65 19.81 -2.27 0.84
C ASN A 65 20.72 -1.02 0.91
N GLY A 66 20.64 -0.26 2.01
CA GLY A 66 21.36 1.01 2.19
C GLY A 66 22.36 1.04 3.35
N GLU A 67 22.78 -0.12 3.87
CA GLU A 67 23.83 -0.24 4.91
C GLU A 67 25.11 -0.86 4.33
#